data_AF-A0A397G3B1-F1
#
_entry.id   AF-A0A397G3B1-F1
#
_cell.length_a   1.000
_cell.length_b   1.000
_cell.length_c   1.000
_cell.angle_alpha   90.00
_cell.angle_beta   90.00
_cell.angle_gamma   90.00
#
_symmetry.space_group_name_H-M   'P 1'
#
loop_
_entity.id
_entity.type
_entity.pdbx_description
1 polymer ?
#
loop_
_entity_poly.entity_id
_entity_poly.type
_entity_poly.pdbx_seq_one_letter_code
_entity_poly.pdbx_strand_id
1 'polypeptide(L)'
;SQLLADWDTKLVKEWVRTDNEMAVLTAYPSGFHMIDENGTYPHLSASHLCDHSKRSGPDDIPFATGILFIEYSERPQLSAFFGAGLSFSKCHAEKRVPVDNYTKWLFFGEESLRSYALWSHGYDLYSPSRHGSVVFHNWTNDPSRTSYMQHPLPEAARRRRADEEKASGNRVRAVLTLPFHGDVDTTGLAWFYNGSVRSIESFLGFHGVSNANASWDQERCHQLHWVPYERPEIVEQLLPGWVQEALGAHERSNDTHNLVADTLEALKAQWAKDKDHMLHNMELMHLKALEERTHLPASVAEVLPAMAVMVALASVALWWKYSQATLH
;
A
#
# COMPACT_ATOMS: atom_id res chain seq x y z
N SER A 1 3.95 3.90 31.56
CA SER A 1 5.26 3.42 31.05
C SER A 1 6.38 3.90 31.96
N GLN A 2 7.53 3.25 31.91
CA GLN A 2 8.76 3.65 32.58
C GLN A 2 9.82 3.90 31.50
N LEU A 3 10.58 4.99 31.64
CA LEU A 3 11.69 5.31 30.75
C LEU A 3 13.01 5.17 31.51
N LEU A 4 14.05 4.68 30.83
CA LEU A 4 15.39 4.66 31.40
C LEU A 4 16.01 6.07 31.43
N ALA A 5 17.07 6.25 32.21
CA ALA A 5 17.88 7.46 32.14
C ALA A 5 18.44 7.67 30.72
N ASP A 6 18.52 8.93 30.31
CA ASP A 6 19.00 9.40 28.99
C ASP A 6 18.27 8.75 27.80
N TRP A 7 17.00 8.38 27.98
CA TRP A 7 16.19 7.72 26.96
C TRP A 7 16.17 8.48 25.64
N ASP A 8 16.10 9.81 25.69
CA ASP A 8 16.03 10.69 24.53
C ASP A 8 17.35 10.69 23.75
N THR A 9 18.48 10.84 24.45
CA THR A 9 19.82 10.78 23.88
C THR A 9 20.09 9.41 23.26
N LYS A 10 19.64 8.33 23.92
CA LYS A 10 19.74 6.97 23.40
C LYS A 10 18.89 6.80 22.14
N LEU A 11 17.64 7.28 22.11
CA LEU A 11 16.79 7.21 20.92
C LEU A 11 17.33 8.05 19.76
N VAL A 12 17.89 9.24 20.01
CA VAL A 12 18.55 10.04 18.96
C VAL A 12 19.73 9.28 18.38
N LYS A 13 20.61 8.73 19.23
CA LYS A 13 21.74 7.90 18.77
C LYS A 13 21.27 6.68 18.00
N GLU A 14 20.20 6.04 18.47
CA GLU A 14 19.63 4.86 17.82
C GLU A 14 19.00 5.19 16.46
N TRP A 15 18.28 6.31 16.37
CA TRP A 15 17.68 6.80 15.14
C TRP A 15 18.76 7.14 14.11
N VAL A 16 19.85 7.79 14.51
CA VAL A 16 21.00 8.06 13.62
C VAL A 16 21.59 6.76 13.05
N ARG A 17 21.56 5.67 13.81
CA ARG A 17 22.11 4.37 13.38
C ARG A 17 21.24 3.63 12.36
N THR A 18 20.01 4.10 12.11
CA THR A 18 19.17 3.63 11.00
C THR A 18 19.75 4.04 9.64
N ASP A 19 20.54 5.11 9.60
CA ASP A 19 21.06 5.72 8.37
C ASP A 19 19.96 6.03 7.34
N ASN A 20 18.77 6.40 7.84
CA ASN A 20 17.60 6.68 7.03
C ASN A 20 16.87 7.91 7.60
N GLU A 21 16.90 9.01 6.84
CA GLU A 21 16.25 10.27 7.20
C GLU A 21 14.72 10.15 7.29
N MET A 22 14.15 9.12 6.67
CA MET A 22 12.73 8.76 6.69
C MET A 22 12.41 7.66 7.72
N ALA A 23 13.32 7.38 8.66
CA ALA A 23 13.11 6.34 9.67
C ALA A 23 12.11 6.76 10.77
N VAL A 24 11.29 5.78 11.18
CA VAL A 24 10.46 5.82 12.38
C VAL A 24 10.86 4.64 13.26
N LEU A 25 11.48 4.92 14.41
CA LEU A 25 11.68 3.90 15.44
C LEU A 25 10.34 3.59 16.10
N THR A 26 9.97 2.31 16.16
CA THR A 26 8.71 1.85 16.73
C THR A 26 8.85 0.49 17.39
N ALA A 27 8.11 0.28 18.49
CA ALA A 27 8.17 -0.97 19.24
C ALA A 27 6.94 -1.15 20.12
N TYR A 28 6.71 -2.40 20.50
CA TYR A 28 6.03 -2.68 21.76
C TYR A 28 7.04 -2.73 22.90
N PRO A 29 6.94 -1.85 23.92
CA PRO A 29 7.87 -1.79 25.03
C PRO A 29 7.99 -3.12 25.78
N SER A 30 9.21 -3.51 26.14
CA SER A 30 9.47 -4.64 27.05
C SER A 30 8.82 -4.40 28.43
N GLY A 31 8.65 -5.48 29.21
CA GLY A 31 8.06 -5.39 30.53
C GLY A 31 8.97 -4.78 31.60
N PHE A 32 8.37 -4.17 32.64
CA PHE A 32 9.10 -3.64 33.80
C PHE A 32 10.04 -4.66 34.47
N HIS A 33 9.70 -5.94 34.42
CA HIS A 33 10.53 -7.02 34.97
C HIS A 33 11.88 -7.20 34.24
N MET A 34 12.07 -6.56 33.08
CA MET A 34 13.31 -6.58 32.28
C MET A 34 14.26 -5.43 32.63
N ILE A 35 13.89 -4.59 33.59
CA ILE A 35 14.72 -3.49 34.10
C ILE A 35 15.39 -3.99 35.38
N ASP A 36 16.71 -3.76 35.52
CA ASP A 36 17.43 -4.10 36.75
C ASP A 36 17.26 -3.04 37.85
N GLU A 37 17.82 -3.31 39.03
CA GLU A 37 17.74 -2.42 40.19
C GLU A 37 18.40 -1.05 39.95
N ASN A 38 19.33 -0.96 39.00
CA ASN A 38 20.02 0.28 38.62
C ASN A 38 19.26 1.08 37.56
N GLY A 39 18.08 0.63 37.12
CA GLY A 39 17.34 1.29 36.06
C GLY A 39 18.00 1.15 34.68
N THR A 40 18.63 0.00 34.42
CA THR A 40 19.25 -0.34 33.14
C THR A 40 18.56 -1.56 32.49
N TYR A 41 18.87 -1.81 31.22
CA TYR A 41 18.38 -2.96 30.48
C TYR A 41 19.56 -3.90 30.18
N PRO A 42 19.78 -4.96 30.99
CA PRO A 42 20.95 -5.82 30.88
C PRO A 42 20.81 -6.92 29.81
N HIS A 43 19.65 -7.01 29.14
CA HIS A 43 19.36 -8.07 28.20
C HIS A 43 19.96 -7.82 26.82
N LEU A 44 20.31 -8.91 26.13
CA LEU A 44 20.86 -8.87 24.79
C LEU A 44 19.78 -8.83 23.70
N SER A 45 18.52 -8.98 24.10
CA SER A 45 17.36 -8.99 23.22
C SER A 45 16.76 -7.59 23.02
N ALA A 46 16.02 -7.38 21.94
CA ALA A 46 15.21 -6.19 21.73
C ALA A 46 13.83 -6.58 21.19
N SER A 47 12.82 -5.75 21.48
CA SER A 47 11.49 -5.95 20.87
C SER A 47 11.60 -5.80 19.36
N HIS A 48 10.97 -6.72 18.62
CA HIS A 48 10.86 -6.67 17.18
C HIS A 48 9.43 -6.98 16.75
N LEU A 49 8.91 -6.21 15.79
CA LEU A 49 7.57 -6.42 15.25
C LEU A 49 7.68 -7.00 13.85
N CYS A 50 7.48 -8.30 13.76
CA CYS A 50 7.72 -9.05 12.53
C CYS A 50 6.65 -10.10 12.23
N ASP A 51 5.62 -10.21 13.07
CA ASP A 51 4.52 -11.15 12.86
C ASP A 51 3.19 -10.51 13.24
N HIS A 52 2.12 -11.05 12.68
CA HIS A 52 0.76 -10.60 12.92
C HIS A 52 -0.14 -11.71 13.45
N SER A 53 -1.29 -11.33 13.98
CA SER A 53 -2.30 -12.28 14.40
C SER A 53 -2.80 -13.12 13.22
N LYS A 54 -3.04 -14.41 13.47
CA LYS A 54 -3.63 -15.29 12.47
C LYS A 54 -5.05 -14.82 12.14
N ARG A 55 -5.31 -14.59 10.85
CA ARG A 55 -6.62 -14.18 10.33
C ARG A 55 -7.45 -15.38 9.91
N SER A 56 -8.76 -15.30 10.16
CA SER A 56 -9.73 -16.31 9.74
C SER A 56 -10.26 -16.03 8.33
N GLY A 57 -10.26 -14.77 7.90
CA GLY A 57 -10.66 -14.33 6.56
C GLY A 57 -9.88 -13.11 6.09
N PRO A 58 -9.91 -12.81 4.77
CA PRO A 58 -9.22 -11.64 4.22
C PRO A 58 -9.80 -10.30 4.70
N ASP A 59 -11.02 -10.29 5.25
CA ASP A 59 -11.69 -9.15 5.88
C ASP A 59 -11.29 -8.92 7.34
N ASP A 60 -10.59 -9.85 7.99
CA ASP A 60 -10.03 -9.60 9.31
C ASP A 60 -8.91 -8.55 9.22
N ILE A 61 -8.89 -7.61 10.15
CA ILE A 61 -7.87 -6.56 10.19
C ILE A 61 -6.61 -7.15 10.82
N PRO A 62 -5.45 -7.13 10.14
CA PRO A 62 -4.20 -7.59 10.72
C PRO A 62 -3.75 -6.62 11.82
N PHE A 63 -3.18 -7.18 12.89
CA PHE A 63 -2.49 -6.44 13.95
C PHE A 63 -1.28 -7.26 14.40
N ALA A 64 -0.25 -6.60 14.94
CA ALA A 64 0.97 -7.29 15.36
C ALA A 64 0.66 -8.34 16.45
N THR A 65 1.27 -9.52 16.37
CA THR A 65 0.94 -10.66 17.28
C THR A 65 1.27 -10.36 18.75
N GLY A 66 2.13 -9.37 18.99
CA GLY A 66 2.60 -8.95 20.30
C GLY A 66 4.10 -8.67 20.28
N ILE A 67 4.73 -8.64 21.47
CA ILE A 67 6.18 -8.47 21.59
C ILE A 67 6.87 -9.76 21.16
N LEU A 68 7.59 -9.72 20.04
CA LEU A 68 8.62 -10.71 19.73
C LEU A 68 9.99 -10.14 20.07
N PHE A 69 10.97 -11.01 20.29
CA PHE A 69 12.33 -10.62 20.65
C PHE A 69 13.33 -11.05 19.59
N ILE A 70 14.18 -10.12 19.18
CA ILE A 70 15.40 -10.41 18.41
C ILE A 70 16.60 -10.37 19.35
N GLU A 71 17.39 -11.44 19.36
CA GLU A 71 18.59 -11.55 20.19
C GLU A 71 19.79 -10.89 19.51
N TYR A 72 20.68 -10.31 20.32
CA TYR A 72 21.94 -9.71 19.89
C TYR A 72 21.80 -8.64 18.79
N SER A 73 20.62 -8.03 18.62
CA SER A 73 20.43 -6.96 17.66
C SER A 73 21.29 -5.75 18.04
N GLU A 74 22.31 -5.48 17.22
CA GLU A 74 23.22 -4.36 17.40
C GLU A 74 22.72 -3.10 16.72
N ARG A 75 21.84 -3.20 15.71
CA ARG A 75 21.38 -2.08 14.89
C ARG A 75 19.85 -2.07 14.82
N PRO A 76 19.21 -0.90 14.65
CA PRO A 76 17.79 -0.86 14.37
C PRO A 76 17.43 -1.81 13.22
N GLN A 77 16.39 -2.61 13.40
CA GLN A 77 15.96 -3.59 12.41
C GLN A 77 14.73 -3.09 11.69
N LEU A 78 14.76 -3.15 10.36
CA LEU A 78 13.59 -2.83 9.55
C LEU A 78 12.43 -3.76 9.98
N SER A 79 11.26 -3.17 10.21
CA SER A 79 10.11 -3.83 10.80
C SER A 79 8.90 -3.65 9.90
N ALA A 80 8.10 -4.70 9.74
CA ALA A 80 6.92 -4.64 8.88
C ALA A 80 5.74 -3.93 9.56
N PHE A 81 5.73 -3.88 10.90
CA PHE A 81 4.58 -3.45 11.69
C PHE A 81 4.93 -2.24 12.57
N PHE A 82 3.93 -1.41 12.85
CA PHE A 82 4.01 -0.31 13.80
C PHE A 82 3.51 -0.77 15.16
N GLY A 83 4.22 -0.42 16.24
CA GLY A 83 3.79 -0.66 17.61
C GLY A 83 3.51 0.65 18.32
N ALA A 84 2.30 0.83 18.81
CA ALA A 84 1.84 2.09 19.42
C ALA A 84 2.52 2.45 20.76
N GLY A 85 3.34 1.56 21.33
CA GLY A 85 4.02 1.81 22.61
C GLY A 85 5.31 2.62 22.50
N LEU A 86 5.88 2.79 21.30
CA LEU A 86 6.98 3.70 20.99
C LEU A 86 6.83 4.20 19.55
N SER A 87 6.97 5.50 19.36
CA SER A 87 7.14 6.11 18.04
C SER A 87 8.12 7.28 18.16
N PHE A 88 9.26 7.18 17.49
CA PHE A 88 10.31 8.20 17.52
C PHE A 88 10.86 8.44 16.12
N SER A 89 10.76 9.69 15.65
CA SER A 89 11.14 10.09 14.30
C SER A 89 11.40 11.60 14.25
N LYS A 90 11.92 12.09 13.13
CA LYS A 90 11.99 13.54 12.86
C LYS A 90 10.59 14.12 12.65
N CYS A 91 10.43 15.39 13.04
CA CYS A 91 9.13 16.06 13.08
C CYS A 91 8.36 16.09 11.74
N HIS A 92 9.03 15.92 10.60
CA HIS A 92 8.34 15.85 9.31
C HIS A 92 7.41 14.65 9.20
N ALA A 93 7.67 13.53 9.90
CA ALA A 93 6.75 12.38 9.96
C ALA A 93 5.39 12.78 10.52
N GLU A 94 5.35 13.34 11.72
CA GLU A 94 4.11 13.74 12.39
C GLU A 94 3.38 14.89 11.67
N LYS A 95 4.11 15.77 10.99
CA LYS A 95 3.51 16.89 10.24
C LYS A 95 2.90 16.45 8.91
N ARG A 96 3.55 15.51 8.21
CA ARG A 96 3.11 15.03 6.89
C ARG A 96 2.06 13.94 7.01
N VAL A 97 2.13 13.14 8.07
CA VAL A 97 1.28 11.98 8.30
C VAL A 97 0.49 12.20 9.59
N PRO A 98 -0.59 12.99 9.57
CA PRO A 98 -1.44 13.18 10.75
C PRO A 98 -2.19 11.88 11.08
N VAL A 99 -2.53 11.68 12.36
CA VAL A 99 -3.34 10.54 12.81
C VAL A 99 -4.81 10.75 12.43
N ASP A 100 -5.42 9.74 11.84
CA ASP A 100 -6.83 9.77 11.43
C ASP A 100 -7.78 9.84 12.62
N ASN A 101 -8.42 11.00 12.81
CA ASN A 101 -9.33 11.26 13.92
C ASN A 101 -10.79 10.81 13.66
N TYR A 102 -11.08 10.15 12.53
CA TYR A 102 -12.40 9.56 12.22
C TYR A 102 -12.48 8.06 12.57
N THR A 103 -11.52 7.55 13.36
CA THR A 103 -11.40 6.13 13.76
C THR A 103 -11.86 5.89 15.20
N LYS A 104 -13.10 6.30 15.53
CA LYS A 104 -13.64 6.21 16.89
C LYS A 104 -13.70 4.77 17.42
N TRP A 105 -13.21 4.59 18.64
CA TRP A 105 -13.18 3.29 19.36
C TRP A 105 -12.35 2.21 18.65
N LEU A 106 -11.59 2.56 17.62
CA LEU A 106 -10.69 1.62 16.96
C LEU A 106 -9.54 1.27 17.92
N PHE A 107 -9.43 -0.01 18.25
CA PHE A 107 -8.32 -0.56 19.05
C PHE A 107 -7.47 -1.57 18.28
N PHE A 108 -8.06 -2.24 17.28
CA PHE A 108 -7.31 -3.08 16.36
C PHE A 108 -7.44 -2.49 14.96
N GLY A 109 -6.33 -1.97 14.44
CA GLY A 109 -6.22 -1.47 13.06
C GLY A 109 -5.66 -0.05 12.95
N GLU A 110 -5.62 0.70 14.04
CA GLU A 110 -4.96 2.01 14.14
C GLU A 110 -3.47 1.91 13.82
N GLU A 111 -2.81 0.82 14.24
CA GLU A 111 -1.42 0.55 13.92
C GLU A 111 -1.23 0.27 12.43
N SER A 112 -2.09 -0.55 11.82
CA SER A 112 -2.04 -0.85 10.39
C SER A 112 -2.31 0.40 9.54
N LEU A 113 -3.26 1.25 9.96
CA LEU A 113 -3.50 2.55 9.33
C LEU A 113 -2.29 3.48 9.47
N ARG A 114 -1.66 3.52 10.65
CA ARG A 114 -0.47 4.33 10.89
C ARG A 114 0.71 3.85 10.04
N SER A 115 0.93 2.53 9.98
CA SER A 115 1.94 1.90 9.12
C SER A 115 1.75 2.28 7.67
N TYR A 116 0.54 2.12 7.13
CA TYR A 116 0.27 2.44 5.72
C TYR A 116 0.40 3.93 5.42
N ALA A 117 -0.12 4.80 6.30
CA ALA A 117 -0.01 6.24 6.11
C ALA A 117 1.47 6.69 6.10
N LEU A 118 2.30 6.14 6.99
CA LEU A 118 3.75 6.39 6.98
C LEU A 118 4.42 5.83 5.71
N TRP A 119 4.13 4.58 5.36
CA TRP A 119 4.67 3.90 4.19
C TRP A 119 4.41 4.66 2.88
N SER A 120 3.16 5.05 2.65
CA SER A 120 2.74 5.79 1.46
C SER A 120 3.38 7.19 1.37
N HIS A 121 3.95 7.71 2.47
CA HIS A 121 4.70 8.97 2.51
C HIS A 121 6.23 8.79 2.46
N GLY A 122 6.70 7.55 2.30
CA GLY A 122 8.11 7.19 2.14
C GLY A 122 8.83 6.82 3.43
N TYR A 123 8.11 6.69 4.55
CA TYR A 123 8.73 6.34 5.83
C TYR A 123 8.92 4.83 5.96
N ASP A 124 9.98 4.47 6.69
CA ASP A 124 10.33 3.09 7.00
C ASP A 124 10.30 2.87 8.51
N LEU A 125 9.72 1.76 8.94
CA LEU A 125 9.58 1.42 10.35
C LEU A 125 10.77 0.59 10.82
N TYR A 126 11.31 0.91 11.98
CA TYR A 126 12.43 0.18 12.56
C TYR A 126 12.16 -0.17 14.01
N SER A 127 12.34 -1.43 14.36
CA SER A 127 12.48 -1.83 15.75
C SER A 127 13.85 -1.38 16.28
N PRO A 128 13.93 -0.72 17.46
CA PRO A 128 15.20 -0.38 18.07
C PRO A 128 16.06 -1.63 18.30
N SER A 129 17.39 -1.47 18.25
CA SER A 129 18.31 -2.49 18.76
C SER A 129 18.26 -2.53 20.29
N ARG A 130 19.03 -3.45 20.90
CA ARG A 130 19.10 -3.54 22.37
C ARG A 130 19.60 -2.24 23.02
N HIS A 131 20.32 -1.40 22.27
CA HIS A 131 20.82 -0.09 22.73
C HIS A 131 19.72 0.98 22.77
N GLY A 132 18.62 0.78 22.03
CA GLY A 132 17.45 1.65 21.98
C GLY A 132 16.26 1.17 22.81
N SER A 133 16.40 0.06 23.55
CA SER A 133 15.39 -0.45 24.49
C SER A 133 15.31 0.45 25.74
N VAL A 134 14.58 1.57 25.63
CA VAL A 134 14.54 2.61 26.68
C VAL A 134 13.15 2.89 27.24
N VAL A 135 12.10 2.36 26.62
CA VAL A 135 10.72 2.48 27.09
C VAL A 135 10.23 1.10 27.50
N PHE A 136 9.55 1.05 28.64
CA PHE A 136 9.01 -0.18 29.22
C PHE A 136 7.56 0.01 29.62
N HIS A 137 6.81 -1.08 29.61
CA HIS A 137 5.39 -1.08 29.93
C HIS A 137 5.08 -2.06 31.07
N ASN A 138 4.03 -1.76 31.83
CA ASN A 138 3.53 -2.68 32.84
C ASN A 138 2.56 -3.67 32.19
N TRP A 139 3.03 -4.86 31.88
CA TRP A 139 2.20 -5.93 31.29
C TRP A 139 1.48 -6.80 32.34
N THR A 140 1.53 -6.43 33.63
CA THR A 140 0.79 -7.19 34.64
C THR A 140 -0.71 -6.92 34.54
N ASN A 141 -1.50 -8.00 34.56
CA ASN A 141 -2.94 -7.94 34.68
C ASN A 141 -3.32 -7.81 36.15
N ASP A 142 -3.28 -6.58 36.66
CA ASP A 142 -3.72 -6.24 38.02
C ASP A 142 -5.26 -6.18 38.06
N PRO A 143 -5.94 -7.14 38.73
CA PRO A 143 -7.41 -7.19 38.77
C PRO A 143 -8.04 -6.01 39.50
N SER A 144 -7.26 -5.24 40.27
CA SER A 144 -7.75 -4.01 40.91
C SER A 144 -7.87 -2.83 39.96
N ARG A 145 -7.29 -2.92 38.75
CA ARG A 145 -7.35 -1.87 37.72
C ARG A 145 -8.53 -2.12 36.81
N THR A 146 -9.37 -1.10 36.64
CA THR A 146 -10.47 -1.16 35.68
C THR A 146 -9.92 -1.08 34.26
N SER A 147 -10.18 -2.12 33.46
CA SER A 147 -9.93 -2.05 32.02
C SER A 147 -10.90 -1.06 31.39
N TYR A 148 -10.39 -0.19 30.52
CA TYR A 148 -11.21 0.70 29.69
C TYR A 148 -12.31 -0.07 28.93
N MET A 149 -12.00 -1.29 28.49
CA MET A 149 -12.94 -2.15 27.77
C MET A 149 -14.08 -2.67 28.65
N GLN A 150 -13.86 -2.75 29.96
CA GLN A 150 -14.80 -3.31 30.95
C GLN A 150 -15.59 -2.23 31.70
N HIS A 151 -15.38 -0.94 31.37
CA HIS A 151 -16.15 0.12 31.99
C HIS A 151 -17.65 -0.05 31.66
N PRO A 152 -18.54 -0.12 32.66
CA PRO A 152 -19.97 -0.31 32.41
C PRO A 152 -20.54 0.90 31.67
N LEU A 153 -21.30 0.65 30.60
CA LEU A 153 -21.99 1.66 29.81
C LEU A 153 -23.49 1.34 29.74
N PRO A 154 -24.36 2.37 29.79
CA PRO A 154 -25.78 2.21 29.46
C PRO A 154 -25.95 1.55 28.09
N GLU A 155 -27.02 0.77 27.92
CA GLU A 155 -27.27 -0.02 26.70
C GLU A 155 -27.17 0.81 25.42
N ALA A 156 -27.78 2.00 25.40
CA ALA A 156 -27.74 2.90 24.23
C ALA A 156 -26.30 3.36 23.89
N ALA A 157 -25.48 3.66 24.90
CA ALA A 157 -24.09 4.06 24.69
C ALA A 157 -23.24 2.88 24.20
N ARG A 158 -23.52 1.66 24.68
CA ARG A 158 -22.85 0.43 24.22
C ARG A 158 -23.13 0.15 22.75
N ARG A 159 -24.39 0.28 22.31
CA ARG A 159 -24.76 0.13 20.89
C ARG A 159 -24.08 1.17 20.01
N ARG A 160 -24.14 2.44 20.41
CA ARG A 160 -23.48 3.54 19.70
C ARG A 160 -21.97 3.29 19.54
N ARG A 161 -21.30 2.84 20.61
CA ARG A 161 -19.87 2.47 20.56
C ARG A 161 -19.63 1.35 19.55
N ALA A 162 -20.42 0.28 19.59
CA ALA A 162 -20.26 -0.84 18.66
C ALA A 162 -20.48 -0.42 17.20
N ASP A 163 -21.44 0.46 16.93
CA ASP A 163 -21.68 1.01 15.59
C ASP A 163 -20.49 1.90 15.13
N GLU A 164 -19.97 2.76 16.01
CA GLU A 164 -18.80 3.61 15.73
C GLU A 164 -17.51 2.77 15.52
N GLU A 165 -17.32 1.70 16.30
CA GLU A 165 -16.19 0.77 16.16
C GLU A 165 -16.29 -0.02 14.85
N LYS A 166 -17.49 -0.50 14.49
CA LYS A 166 -17.73 -1.16 13.20
C LYS A 166 -17.45 -0.23 12.02
N ALA A 167 -17.92 1.02 12.08
CA ALA A 167 -17.66 2.03 11.06
C ALA A 167 -16.14 2.31 10.91
N SER A 168 -15.42 2.41 12.03
CA SER A 168 -13.97 2.58 12.03
C SER A 168 -13.24 1.36 11.45
N GLY A 169 -13.69 0.14 11.75
CA GLY A 169 -13.16 -1.08 11.15
C GLY A 169 -13.37 -1.13 9.63
N ASN A 170 -14.56 -0.74 9.14
CA ASN A 170 -14.80 -0.63 7.70
C ASN A 170 -13.91 0.43 7.04
N ARG A 171 -13.63 1.52 7.74
CA ARG A 171 -12.66 2.53 7.29
C ARG A 171 -11.25 1.96 7.13
N VAL A 172 -10.76 1.17 8.10
CA VAL A 172 -9.48 0.46 7.99
C VAL A 172 -9.46 -0.43 6.75
N ARG A 173 -10.50 -1.23 6.56
CA ARG A 173 -10.60 -2.16 5.41
C ARG A 173 -10.61 -1.42 4.08
N ALA A 174 -11.33 -0.30 3.99
CA ALA A 174 -11.36 0.53 2.80
C ALA A 174 -9.98 1.11 2.46
N VAL A 175 -9.26 1.63 3.45
CA VAL A 175 -7.90 2.18 3.26
C VAL A 175 -6.90 1.10 2.86
N LEU A 176 -6.96 -0.06 3.52
CA LEU A 176 -6.04 -1.17 3.26
C LEU A 176 -6.48 -2.07 2.11
N THR A 177 -7.55 -1.73 1.39
CA THR A 177 -8.14 -2.52 0.30
C THR A 177 -8.53 -3.96 0.69
N LEU A 178 -8.87 -4.18 1.96
CA LEU A 178 -9.39 -5.45 2.45
C LEU A 178 -10.88 -5.60 2.10
N PRO A 179 -11.42 -6.82 1.92
CA PRO A 179 -12.85 -7.03 1.73
C PRO A 179 -13.66 -6.56 2.94
N PHE A 180 -14.83 -5.97 2.71
CA PHE A 180 -15.75 -5.54 3.78
C PHE A 180 -17.19 -5.48 3.27
N HIS A 181 -18.13 -5.38 4.22
CA HIS A 181 -19.55 -5.18 3.95
C HIS A 181 -20.10 -3.96 4.70
N GLY A 182 -21.02 -3.25 4.06
CA GLY A 182 -21.67 -2.07 4.62
C GLY A 182 -20.96 -0.77 4.25
N ASP A 183 -21.35 0.31 4.92
CA ASP A 183 -20.90 1.66 4.59
C ASP A 183 -19.51 1.98 5.16
N VAL A 184 -18.86 2.96 4.55
CA VAL A 184 -17.58 3.54 4.98
C VAL A 184 -17.77 5.05 5.08
N ASP A 185 -17.42 5.61 6.22
CA ASP A 185 -17.24 7.06 6.33
C ASP A 185 -15.98 7.46 5.57
N THR A 186 -16.15 8.20 4.47
CA THR A 186 -15.04 8.66 3.62
C THR A 186 -14.50 10.03 4.02
N THR A 187 -15.02 10.63 5.10
CA THR A 187 -14.63 11.97 5.55
C THR A 187 -13.11 12.03 5.76
N GLY A 188 -12.45 12.96 5.06
CA GLY A 188 -11.01 13.19 5.20
C GLY A 188 -10.09 12.08 4.69
N LEU A 189 -10.58 11.00 4.08
CA LEU A 189 -9.71 9.91 3.60
C LEU A 189 -8.61 10.41 2.65
N ALA A 190 -8.99 11.24 1.67
CA ALA A 190 -8.06 11.85 0.72
C ALA A 190 -7.12 12.90 1.35
N TRP A 191 -7.25 13.20 2.64
CA TRP A 191 -6.31 14.03 3.39
C TRP A 191 -5.35 13.19 4.23
N PHE A 192 -5.87 12.21 4.97
CA PHE A 192 -5.06 11.33 5.83
C PHE A 192 -4.21 10.31 5.05
N TYR A 193 -4.71 9.85 3.90
CA TYR A 193 -4.10 8.79 3.09
C TYR A 193 -3.79 9.28 1.67
N ASN A 194 -3.22 10.49 1.57
CA ASN A 194 -2.81 11.12 0.31
C ASN A 194 -1.35 10.81 -0.11
N GLY A 195 -0.68 9.92 0.63
CA GLY A 195 0.66 9.47 0.30
C GLY A 195 0.67 8.72 -1.03
N SER A 196 1.76 8.88 -1.79
CA SER A 196 1.92 8.23 -3.09
C SER A 196 3.37 7.82 -3.40
N VAL A 197 4.26 7.84 -2.39
CA VAL A 197 5.67 7.43 -2.54
C VAL A 197 5.79 5.92 -2.80
N ARG A 198 4.90 5.13 -2.18
CA ARG A 198 4.76 3.68 -2.38
C ARG A 198 3.28 3.30 -2.34
N SER A 199 2.90 2.29 -3.11
CA SER A 199 1.54 1.79 -3.27
C SER A 199 1.03 0.97 -2.07
N ILE A 200 -0.28 0.75 -2.01
CA ILE A 200 -0.91 -0.14 -1.03
C ILE A 200 -0.58 -1.61 -1.33
N GLU A 201 -0.42 -1.98 -2.60
CA GLU A 201 -0.04 -3.32 -3.01
C GLU A 201 1.37 -3.65 -2.51
N SER A 202 2.32 -2.72 -2.69
CA SER A 202 3.68 -2.83 -2.15
C SER A 202 3.69 -2.85 -0.63
N PHE A 203 2.82 -2.06 0.02
CA PHE A 203 2.64 -2.11 1.48
C PHE A 203 2.19 -3.48 1.97
N LEU A 204 1.07 -4.00 1.43
CA LEU A 204 0.52 -5.31 1.81
C LEU A 204 1.53 -6.44 1.56
N GLY A 205 2.26 -6.34 0.43
CA GLY A 205 3.40 -7.18 0.13
C GLY A 205 4.45 -7.13 1.23
N PHE A 206 4.96 -5.95 1.58
CA PHE A 206 5.95 -5.79 2.65
C PHE A 206 5.43 -6.24 4.03
N HIS A 207 4.16 -5.99 4.31
CA HIS A 207 3.48 -6.31 5.57
C HIS A 207 3.11 -7.80 5.71
N GLY A 208 3.21 -8.58 4.63
CA GLY A 208 2.88 -10.01 4.65
C GLY A 208 1.39 -10.33 4.68
N VAL A 209 0.56 -9.41 4.20
CA VAL A 209 -0.91 -9.52 4.28
C VAL A 209 -1.51 -9.62 2.88
N SER A 210 -2.40 -10.58 2.67
CA SER A 210 -3.21 -10.69 1.44
C SER A 210 -4.60 -10.10 1.64
N ASN A 211 -5.03 -9.23 0.73
CA ASN A 211 -6.42 -8.79 0.67
C ASN A 211 -7.35 -9.78 -0.05
N ALA A 212 -6.83 -10.85 -0.65
CA ALA A 212 -7.61 -11.84 -1.37
C ALA A 212 -7.83 -13.12 -0.54
N ASN A 213 -6.78 -13.60 0.14
CA ASN A 213 -6.85 -14.85 0.89
C ASN A 213 -5.90 -14.83 2.09
N ALA A 214 -6.46 -14.83 3.29
CA ALA A 214 -5.71 -14.86 4.54
C ALA A 214 -4.79 -16.10 4.69
N SER A 215 -5.02 -17.19 3.96
CA SER A 215 -4.11 -18.34 3.98
C SER A 215 -2.78 -18.09 3.24
N TRP A 216 -2.65 -16.95 2.54
CA TRP A 216 -1.42 -16.52 1.89
C TRP A 216 -0.62 -15.52 2.70
N ASP A 217 -1.15 -15.11 3.86
CA ASP A 217 -0.42 -14.25 4.78
C ASP A 217 0.90 -14.91 5.22
N GLN A 218 1.92 -14.09 5.43
CA GLN A 218 3.27 -14.53 5.80
C GLN A 218 3.81 -13.68 6.94
N GLU A 219 4.48 -14.33 7.88
CA GLU A 219 5.33 -13.64 8.83
C GLU A 219 6.50 -12.93 8.12
N ARG A 220 7.09 -11.96 8.80
CA ARG A 220 8.13 -11.06 8.31
C ARG A 220 9.35 -11.02 9.24
N CYS A 221 9.61 -12.09 9.99
CA CYS A 221 10.71 -12.23 10.94
C CYS A 221 12.04 -12.66 10.31
N HIS A 222 12.06 -12.96 9.02
CA HIS A 222 13.29 -12.98 8.25
C HIS A 222 13.87 -11.56 8.11
N GLN A 223 15.17 -11.45 7.76
CA GLN A 223 15.79 -10.15 7.55
C GLN A 223 15.07 -9.40 6.43
N LEU A 224 14.39 -8.31 6.78
CA LEU A 224 13.78 -7.42 5.79
C LEU A 224 14.83 -6.53 5.17
N HIS A 225 14.59 -6.20 3.90
CA HIS A 225 15.38 -5.27 3.12
C HIS A 225 14.55 -4.04 2.78
N TRP A 226 15.23 -2.91 2.65
CA TRP A 226 14.59 -1.66 2.26
C TRP A 226 13.93 -1.78 0.89
N VAL A 227 12.73 -1.22 0.76
CA VAL A 227 11.95 -1.23 -0.48
C VAL A 227 12.09 0.12 -1.19
N PRO A 228 12.57 0.15 -2.44
CA PRO A 228 12.68 1.38 -3.21
C PRO A 228 11.38 2.16 -3.29
N TYR A 229 11.48 3.50 -3.29
CA TYR A 229 10.35 4.37 -3.58
C TYR A 229 9.94 4.17 -5.04
N GLU A 230 8.63 4.04 -5.25
CA GLU A 230 8.02 4.01 -6.58
C GLU A 230 8.01 5.42 -7.19
N ARG A 231 7.92 6.43 -6.31
CA ARG A 231 7.96 7.87 -6.65
C ARG A 231 9.02 8.59 -5.84
N PRO A 232 10.32 8.36 -6.12
CA PRO A 232 11.43 8.92 -5.36
C PRO A 232 11.46 10.45 -5.40
N GLU A 233 10.95 11.09 -6.46
CA GLU A 233 10.97 12.53 -6.65
C GLU A 233 10.27 13.30 -5.50
N ILE A 234 9.30 12.67 -4.84
CA ILE A 234 8.61 13.26 -3.68
C ILE A 234 9.57 13.35 -2.47
N VAL A 235 10.36 12.30 -2.23
CA VAL A 235 11.30 12.25 -1.10
C VAL A 235 12.53 13.10 -1.39
N GLU A 236 13.01 13.11 -2.63
CA GLU A 236 14.14 13.96 -3.06
C GLU A 236 13.82 15.46 -2.91
N GLN A 237 12.58 15.87 -3.20
CA GLN A 237 12.13 17.25 -2.93
C GLN A 237 12.10 17.58 -1.43
N LEU A 238 11.78 16.60 -0.59
CA LEU A 238 11.74 16.78 0.87
C LEU A 238 13.14 16.83 1.47
N LEU A 239 14.09 16.07 0.91
CA LEU A 239 15.43 15.86 1.43
C LEU A 239 16.49 16.36 0.43
N PRO A 240 16.77 17.68 0.38
CA PRO A 240 17.72 18.23 -0.57
C PRO A 240 19.10 17.58 -0.48
N GLY A 241 19.59 17.08 -1.62
CA GLY A 241 20.90 16.41 -1.71
C GLY A 241 20.85 14.90 -1.45
N TRP A 242 19.72 14.36 -0.99
CA TRP A 242 19.47 12.92 -1.03
C TRP A 242 18.84 12.56 -2.38
N VAL A 243 19.34 11.50 -3.00
CA VAL A 243 18.77 10.90 -4.22
C VAL A 243 18.60 9.42 -3.99
N GLN A 244 17.51 8.85 -4.50
CA GLN A 244 17.38 7.41 -4.48
C GLN A 244 18.42 6.84 -5.45
N GLU A 245 19.48 6.24 -4.93
CA GLU A 245 20.41 5.49 -5.75
C GLU A 245 19.62 4.36 -6.43
N ALA A 246 19.41 4.52 -7.72
CA ALA A 246 18.78 3.51 -8.53
C ALA A 246 19.68 2.27 -8.42
N LEU A 247 19.22 1.19 -7.77
CA LEU A 247 19.83 -0.14 -7.87
C LEU A 247 20.18 -0.41 -9.35
N GLY A 248 21.43 -0.20 -9.75
CA GLY A 248 21.86 -0.25 -11.16
C GLY A 248 21.59 1.02 -11.98
N ALA A 249 22.29 2.12 -11.71
CA ALA A 249 22.53 3.18 -12.71
C ALA A 249 23.38 2.68 -13.91
N HIS A 250 23.90 1.44 -13.86
CA HIS A 250 24.70 0.85 -14.94
C HIS A 250 23.91 -0.07 -15.90
N GLU A 251 22.73 -0.57 -15.52
CA GLU A 251 21.94 -1.53 -16.32
C GLU A 251 20.64 -0.93 -16.88
N ARG A 252 20.03 0.05 -16.20
CA ARG A 252 18.74 0.65 -16.62
C ARG A 252 18.75 1.42 -17.94
N SER A 253 19.91 1.93 -18.37
CA SER A 253 19.98 2.67 -19.63
C SER A 253 19.75 1.77 -20.85
N ASN A 254 20.19 0.50 -20.78
CA ASN A 254 20.15 -0.40 -21.94
C ASN A 254 18.95 -1.36 -21.87
N ASP A 255 18.68 -1.96 -20.71
CA ASP A 255 17.64 -2.99 -20.63
C ASP A 255 16.23 -2.41 -20.69
N THR A 256 15.98 -1.23 -20.12
CA THR A 256 14.65 -0.61 -20.18
C THR A 256 14.35 -0.03 -21.57
N HIS A 257 15.37 0.47 -22.27
CA HIS A 257 15.24 0.88 -23.67
C HIS A 257 14.98 -0.31 -24.60
N ASN A 258 15.68 -1.43 -24.38
CA ASN A 258 15.47 -2.65 -25.15
C ASN A 258 14.11 -3.28 -24.86
N LEU A 259 13.67 -3.35 -23.60
CA LEU A 259 12.37 -3.93 -23.24
C LEU A 259 11.20 -3.10 -23.81
N VAL A 260 11.30 -1.77 -23.80
CA VAL A 260 10.27 -0.89 -24.40
C VAL A 260 10.26 -1.01 -25.91
N ALA A 261 11.42 -1.10 -26.56
CA ALA A 261 11.52 -1.32 -28.00
C ALA A 261 10.94 -2.69 -28.40
N ASP A 262 11.30 -3.76 -27.68
CA ASP A 262 10.83 -5.11 -27.92
C ASP A 262 9.32 -5.25 -27.66
N THR A 263 8.81 -4.62 -26.61
CA THR A 263 7.37 -4.59 -26.32
C THR A 263 6.61 -3.79 -27.38
N LEU A 264 7.18 -2.69 -27.86
CA LEU A 264 6.58 -1.89 -28.92
C LEU A 264 6.57 -2.65 -30.26
N GLU A 265 7.64 -3.37 -30.61
CA GLU A 265 7.68 -4.23 -31.79
C GLU A 265 6.73 -5.43 -31.65
N ALA A 266 6.63 -6.05 -30.48
CA ALA A 266 5.65 -7.10 -30.23
C ALA A 266 4.20 -6.59 -30.36
N LEU A 267 3.90 -5.40 -29.84
CA LEU A 267 2.59 -4.76 -29.99
C LEU A 267 2.31 -4.37 -31.44
N LYS A 268 3.29 -3.88 -32.19
CA LYS A 268 3.15 -3.60 -33.64
C LYS A 268 2.91 -4.87 -34.44
N ALA A 269 3.63 -5.96 -34.14
CA ALA A 269 3.47 -7.25 -34.79
C ALA A 269 2.10 -7.87 -34.47
N GLN A 270 1.66 -7.77 -33.21
CA GLN A 270 0.33 -8.20 -32.78
C GLN A 270 -0.75 -7.36 -33.47
N TRP A 271 -0.59 -6.04 -33.52
CA TRP A 271 -1.48 -5.15 -34.26
C TRP A 271 -1.55 -5.48 -35.75
N ALA A 272 -0.42 -5.81 -36.40
CA ALA A 272 -0.41 -6.21 -37.82
C ALA A 272 -1.16 -7.54 -38.03
N LYS A 273 -0.95 -8.52 -37.15
CA LYS A 273 -1.63 -9.82 -37.19
C LYS A 273 -3.13 -9.69 -36.95
N ASP A 274 -3.50 -8.85 -35.98
CA ASP A 274 -4.90 -8.57 -35.66
C ASP A 274 -5.56 -7.72 -36.75
N LYS A 275 -4.82 -6.84 -37.43
CA LYS A 275 -5.28 -6.08 -38.58
C LYS A 275 -5.59 -6.99 -39.77
N ASP A 276 -4.72 -7.95 -40.09
CA ASP A 276 -4.98 -8.91 -41.16
C ASP A 276 -6.14 -9.85 -40.82
N HIS A 277 -6.24 -10.27 -39.56
CA HIS A 277 -7.38 -11.06 -39.09
C HIS A 277 -8.69 -10.26 -39.10
N MET A 278 -8.68 -8.98 -38.72
CA MET A 278 -9.84 -8.11 -38.80
C MET A 278 -10.24 -7.79 -40.24
N LEU A 279 -9.28 -7.54 -41.13
CA LEU A 279 -9.54 -7.31 -42.56
C LEU A 279 -10.09 -8.56 -43.23
N HIS A 280 -9.54 -9.74 -42.94
CA HIS A 280 -10.05 -11.01 -43.45
C HIS A 280 -11.46 -11.31 -42.93
N ASN A 281 -11.73 -11.05 -41.65
CA ASN A 281 -13.06 -11.20 -41.07
C ASN A 281 -14.05 -10.16 -41.61
N MET A 282 -13.61 -8.93 -41.90
CA MET A 282 -14.43 -7.92 -42.58
C MET A 282 -14.74 -8.34 -44.03
N GLU A 283 -13.77 -8.87 -44.78
CA GLU A 283 -13.99 -9.39 -46.14
C GLU A 283 -14.94 -10.60 -46.12
N LEU A 284 -14.78 -11.52 -45.17
CA LEU A 284 -15.69 -12.65 -44.97
C LEU A 284 -17.10 -12.21 -44.58
N MET A 285 -17.23 -11.19 -43.72
CA MET A 285 -18.53 -10.60 -43.37
C MET A 285 -19.14 -9.85 -44.56
N HIS A 286 -18.34 -9.17 -45.39
CA HIS A 286 -18.81 -8.47 -46.59
C HIS A 286 -19.24 -9.46 -47.67
N LEU A 287 -18.49 -10.56 -47.85
CA LEU A 287 -18.82 -11.66 -48.76
C LEU A 287 -20.08 -12.40 -48.29
N LYS A 288 -20.21 -12.72 -47.00
CA LYS A 288 -21.45 -13.29 -46.44
C LYS A 288 -22.64 -12.35 -46.54
N ALA A 289 -22.44 -11.05 -46.29
CA ALA A 289 -23.51 -10.05 -46.44
C ALA A 289 -23.89 -9.82 -47.91
N LEU A 290 -22.97 -10.00 -48.86
CA LEU A 290 -23.26 -10.01 -50.29
C LEU A 290 -24.03 -11.27 -50.69
N GLU A 291 -23.63 -12.44 -50.18
CA GLU A 291 -24.29 -13.73 -50.41
C GLU A 291 -25.73 -13.71 -49.86
N GLU A 292 -25.95 -13.20 -48.65
CA GLU A 292 -27.28 -13.02 -48.06
C GLU A 292 -28.16 -11.99 -48.80
N ARG A 293 -27.55 -10.96 -49.41
CA ARG A 293 -28.27 -9.93 -50.21
C ARG A 293 -28.63 -10.38 -51.63
N THR A 294 -28.14 -11.52 -52.11
CA THR A 294 -28.52 -12.07 -53.43
C THR A 294 -29.86 -12.83 -53.43
N HIS A 295 -30.47 -13.03 -52.25
CA HIS A 295 -31.85 -13.50 -52.15
C HIS A 295 -32.84 -12.32 -52.07
N LEU A 296 -32.99 -11.58 -53.16
CA LEU A 296 -34.12 -10.66 -53.36
C LEU A 296 -34.84 -10.99 -54.67
N PRO A 297 -36.19 -10.95 -54.68
CA PRO A 297 -36.98 -11.23 -55.88
C PRO A 297 -36.74 -10.18 -56.98
N ALA A 298 -36.86 -10.64 -58.22
CA ALA A 298 -36.32 -10.07 -59.46
C ALA A 298 -36.87 -8.70 -59.94
N SER A 299 -37.25 -7.75 -59.08
CA SER A 299 -37.83 -6.48 -59.54
C SER A 299 -37.28 -5.18 -58.92
N VAL A 300 -36.17 -5.23 -58.17
CA VAL A 300 -35.53 -4.02 -57.61
C VAL A 300 -34.07 -3.84 -58.08
N ALA A 301 -33.59 -4.71 -58.97
CA ALA A 301 -32.19 -4.75 -59.41
C ALA A 301 -31.71 -3.57 -60.27
N GLU A 302 -32.60 -2.69 -60.75
CA GLU A 302 -32.21 -1.64 -61.71
C GLU A 302 -31.90 -0.27 -61.10
N VAL A 303 -32.13 -0.03 -59.80
CA VAL A 303 -31.96 1.33 -59.21
C VAL A 303 -30.79 1.45 -58.21
N LEU A 304 -30.24 0.32 -57.75
CA LEU A 304 -29.21 0.31 -56.70
C LEU A 304 -27.76 0.70 -57.12
N PRO A 305 -27.28 0.49 -58.35
CA PRO A 305 -25.87 0.76 -58.66
C PRO A 305 -25.50 2.26 -58.57
N ALA A 306 -26.45 3.17 -58.82
CA ALA A 306 -26.18 4.61 -58.85
C ALA A 306 -26.05 5.23 -57.45
N MET A 307 -26.78 4.73 -56.45
CA MET A 307 -26.72 5.26 -55.08
C MET A 307 -25.54 4.72 -54.28
N ALA A 308 -25.16 3.45 -54.48
CA ALA A 308 -24.04 2.85 -53.77
C ALA A 308 -22.69 3.47 -54.15
N VAL A 309 -22.50 3.82 -55.43
CA VAL A 309 -21.28 4.50 -55.91
C VAL A 309 -21.18 5.92 -55.34
N MET A 310 -22.29 6.65 -55.22
CA MET A 310 -22.31 8.00 -54.64
C MET A 310 -21.97 8.00 -53.14
N VAL A 311 -22.46 7.02 -52.38
CA VAL A 311 -22.15 6.88 -50.94
C VAL A 311 -20.70 6.44 -50.71
N ALA A 312 -20.17 5.55 -51.55
CA ALA A 312 -18.78 5.11 -51.49
C ALA A 312 -17.80 6.26 -51.80
N LEU A 313 -18.08 7.07 -52.83
CA LEU A 313 -17.26 8.23 -53.17
C LEU A 313 -17.31 9.33 -52.09
N ALA A 314 -18.46 9.56 -51.47
CA ALA A 314 -18.59 10.49 -50.35
C ALA A 314 -17.81 10.03 -49.11
N SER A 315 -17.81 8.72 -48.83
CA SER A 315 -17.10 8.13 -47.70
C SER A 315 -15.57 8.19 -47.88
N VAL A 316 -15.08 7.94 -49.09
CA VAL A 316 -13.64 8.06 -49.43
C VAL A 316 -13.18 9.52 -49.35
N ALA A 317 -14.00 10.48 -49.80
CA ALA A 317 -13.68 11.91 -49.70
C ALA A 317 -13.66 12.43 -48.25
N LEU A 318 -14.56 11.94 -47.39
CA LEU A 318 -14.58 12.24 -45.96
C LEU A 318 -13.35 11.67 -45.23
N TRP A 319 -12.92 10.47 -45.60
CA TRP A 319 -11.74 9.83 -45.02
C TRP A 319 -10.44 10.52 -45.44
N TRP A 320 -10.33 10.95 -46.70
CA TRP A 320 -9.20 11.73 -47.20
C TRP A 320 -9.07 13.11 -46.51
N LYS A 321 -10.19 13.80 -46.25
CA LYS A 321 -10.19 15.07 -45.51
C LYS A 321 -9.77 14.88 -44.05
N TYR A 322 -10.14 13.76 -43.43
CA TYR A 322 -9.78 13.47 -42.04
C TYR A 322 -8.31 13.09 -41.88
N SER A 323 -7.72 12.41 -42.87
CA SER A 323 -6.31 11.99 -42.82
C SER A 323 -5.30 13.13 -43.06
N GLN A 324 -5.70 14.22 -43.72
CA GLN A 324 -4.84 15.40 -43.85
C GLN A 324 -4.89 16.33 -42.64
N ALA A 325 -5.91 16.22 -41.78
CA ALA A 325 -6.07 17.09 -40.60
C ALA A 325 -5.28 16.62 -39.36
N THR A 326 -4.75 15.39 -39.37
CA THR A 326 -4.00 14.79 -38.25
C THR A 326 -2.48 14.78 -38.44
N LEU A 327 -1.98 15.42 -39.50
CA LEU A 327 -0.55 15.62 -39.77
C LEU A 327 -0.27 17.12 -39.88
N HIS A 328 -0.45 17.86 -38.79
CA HIS A 328 0.20 19.14 -38.53
C HIS A 328 0.33 19.40 -37.03
#